data_AF-A0ABC9NIP4-F1
#
_entry.id   AF-A0ABC9NIP4-F1
#
_cell.length_a   1.000
_cell.length_b   1.000
_cell.length_c   1.000
_cell.angle_alpha   90.00
_cell.angle_beta   90.00
_cell.angle_gamma   90.00
#
_symmetry.space_group_name_H-M   'P 1'
#
loop_
_entity.id
_entity.type
_entity.pdbx_description
1 polymer ?
#
loop_
_entity_poly.entity_id
_entity_poly.type
_entity_poly.pdbx_seq_one_letter_code
_entity_poly.pdbx_strand_id
1 'polypeptide(L)'
;MDKVTLVVAEKHLEGALKLIPGWWGVKTVSVGPKGAILIKHMRGEKLNRNHDTLMLAQLLWKDECIDVLERWGYSKGIKSKPRFELWNIIAENIPIANLRPEVRTALKKRVGWKVKAWQAESAPTNKAVSRLT
;
A
#
# COMPACT_ATOMS: atom_id res chain seq x y z
N MET A 1 9.84 -7.98 0.09
CA MET A 1 10.16 -7.20 -1.12
C MET A 1 9.36 -5.92 -1.11
N ASP A 2 9.97 -4.80 -1.50
CA ASP A 2 9.28 -3.50 -1.63
C ASP A 2 8.93 -3.32 -3.11
N LYS A 3 7.80 -3.90 -3.47
CA LYS A 3 7.23 -3.94 -4.81
C LYS A 3 5.79 -3.48 -4.73
N VAL A 4 5.33 -2.78 -5.76
CA VAL A 4 3.96 -2.31 -5.88
C VAL A 4 3.42 -2.72 -7.24
N THR A 5 2.21 -3.25 -7.26
CA THR A 5 1.47 -3.55 -8.49
C THR A 5 0.13 -2.85 -8.44
N LEU A 6 -0.13 -1.99 -9.41
CA LEU A 6 -1.43 -1.40 -9.61
C LEU A 6 -2.31 -2.34 -10.43
N VAL A 7 -3.52 -2.61 -9.95
CA VAL A 7 -4.53 -3.40 -10.66
C VAL A 7 -5.67 -2.46 -11.06
N VAL A 8 -5.94 -2.32 -12.36
CA VAL A 8 -6.92 -1.36 -12.90
C VAL A 8 -7.76 -1.96 -14.02
N ALA A 9 -8.94 -1.39 -14.27
CA ALA A 9 -9.70 -1.71 -15.48
C ALA A 9 -8.97 -1.20 -16.73
N GLU A 10 -9.14 -1.87 -17.88
CA GLU A 10 -8.45 -1.53 -19.14
C GLU A 10 -8.64 -0.06 -19.53
N LYS A 11 -9.83 0.52 -19.34
CA LYS A 11 -10.13 1.93 -19.62
C LYS A 11 -9.34 2.96 -18.79
N HIS A 12 -8.78 2.55 -17.66
CA HIS A 12 -7.98 3.43 -16.78
C HIS A 12 -6.47 3.24 -16.95
N LEU A 13 -6.04 2.29 -17.79
CA LEU A 13 -4.63 1.93 -17.94
C LEU A 13 -3.78 3.13 -18.39
N GLU A 14 -4.19 3.82 -19.44
CA GLU A 14 -3.38 4.89 -20.03
C GLU A 14 -3.21 6.07 -19.07
N GLY A 15 -4.30 6.48 -18.40
CA GLY A 15 -4.25 7.51 -17.37
C GLY A 15 -3.37 7.10 -16.19
N ALA A 16 -3.47 5.86 -15.74
CA ALA A 16 -2.64 5.35 -14.66
C ALA A 16 -1.14 5.35 -15.01
N LEU A 17 -0.77 4.93 -16.23
CA LEU A 17 0.63 4.88 -16.67
C LEU A 17 1.32 6.24 -16.70
N LYS A 18 0.56 7.32 -16.94
CA LYS A 18 1.07 8.70 -16.92
C LYS A 18 1.35 9.22 -15.50
N LEU A 19 0.71 8.65 -14.49
CA LEU A 19 0.78 9.11 -13.10
C LEU A 19 1.77 8.32 -12.25
N ILE A 20 1.84 7.01 -12.46
CA ILE A 20 2.59 6.13 -11.56
C ILE A 20 4.08 6.01 -11.95
N PRO A 21 4.98 5.82 -10.97
CA PRO A 21 6.40 5.59 -11.24
C PRO A 21 6.64 4.37 -12.14
N GLY A 22 7.69 4.43 -12.96
CA GLY A 22 8.06 3.34 -13.87
C GLY A 22 8.45 2.01 -13.21
N TRP A 23 8.71 2.01 -11.90
CA TRP A 23 9.02 0.79 -11.14
C TRP A 23 7.77 0.02 -10.68
N TRP A 24 6.58 0.62 -10.73
CA TRP A 24 5.34 -0.08 -10.36
C TRP A 24 4.97 -1.11 -11.42
N GLY A 25 4.58 -2.30 -11.00
CA GLY A 25 3.89 -3.24 -11.89
C GLY A 25 2.49 -2.74 -12.21
N VAL A 26 1.96 -3.17 -13.35
CA VAL A 26 0.61 -2.86 -13.78
C VAL A 26 -0.05 -4.11 -14.31
N LYS A 27 -1.23 -4.42 -13.79
CA LYS A 27 -2.11 -5.46 -14.32
C LYS A 27 -3.45 -4.86 -14.67
N THR A 28 -4.02 -5.28 -15.80
CA THR A 28 -5.40 -4.95 -16.14
C THR A 28 -6.33 -6.09 -15.82
N VAL A 29 -7.56 -5.75 -15.45
CA VAL A 29 -8.64 -6.70 -15.22
C VAL A 29 -9.79 -6.39 -16.16
N SER A 30 -10.29 -7.42 -16.84
CA SER A 30 -11.49 -7.37 -17.66
C SER A 30 -12.36 -8.61 -17.42
N VAL A 31 -13.65 -8.49 -17.70
CA VAL A 31 -14.61 -9.60 -17.61
C VAL A 31 -14.90 -10.08 -19.02
N GLY A 32 -14.62 -11.35 -19.30
CA GLY A 32 -14.90 -11.96 -20.59
C GLY A 32 -16.40 -12.18 -20.80
N PRO A 33 -16.84 -12.51 -22.04
CA PRO A 33 -18.26 -12.65 -22.38
C PRO A 33 -19.02 -13.69 -21.53
N LYS A 34 -18.30 -14.70 -21.01
CA LYS A 34 -18.86 -15.77 -20.15
C LYS A 34 -18.62 -15.52 -18.64
N GLY A 35 -18.30 -14.28 -18.25
CA GLY A 35 -18.05 -13.91 -16.85
C GLY A 35 -16.66 -14.25 -16.30
N ALA A 36 -15.77 -14.84 -17.12
CA ALA A 36 -14.41 -15.15 -16.70
C ALA A 36 -13.61 -13.87 -16.44
N ILE A 37 -12.92 -13.79 -15.29
CA ILE A 37 -12.01 -12.69 -14.98
C ILE A 37 -10.68 -12.92 -15.71
N LEU A 38 -10.35 -12.01 -16.63
CA LEU A 38 -9.08 -12.00 -17.34
C LEU A 38 -8.15 -10.97 -16.70
N ILE A 39 -6.98 -11.43 -16.26
CA ILE A 39 -5.92 -10.57 -15.72
C ILE A 39 -4.76 -10.55 -16.71
N LYS A 40 -4.42 -9.38 -17.24
CA LYS A 40 -3.27 -9.20 -18.14
C LYS A 40 -2.16 -8.45 -17.42
N HIS A 41 -0.92 -8.88 -17.64
CA HIS A 41 0.26 -8.22 -17.11
C HIS A 41 0.73 -7.16 -18.14
N MET A 42 0.58 -5.89 -17.80
CA MET A 42 0.94 -4.78 -18.70
C MET A 42 2.37 -4.29 -18.45
N ARG A 43 2.82 -4.31 -17.19
CA ARG A 43 4.17 -3.90 -16.80
C ARG A 43 4.64 -4.72 -15.60
N GLY A 44 5.85 -5.28 -15.67
CA GLY A 44 6.44 -6.00 -14.54
C GLY A 44 6.89 -5.06 -13.42
N GLU A 45 6.62 -5.40 -12.17
CA GLU A 45 7.06 -4.62 -11.02
C GLU A 45 8.57 -4.78 -10.77
N LYS A 46 9.22 -3.65 -10.50
CA LYS A 46 10.64 -3.58 -10.14
C LYS A 46 10.77 -3.29 -8.64
N LEU A 47 11.94 -3.57 -8.09
CA LEU A 47 12.25 -3.17 -6.72
C LEU A 47 12.29 -1.63 -6.66
N ASN A 48 11.67 -1.05 -5.63
CA ASN A 48 11.98 0.35 -5.30
C ASN A 48 13.46 0.44 -4.89
N ARG A 49 14.24 1.28 -5.58
CA ARG A 49 15.66 1.51 -5.27
C ARG A 49 15.89 2.76 -4.44
N ASN A 50 14.90 3.65 -4.37
CA ASN A 50 15.01 4.91 -3.66
C ASN A 50 14.38 4.74 -2.27
N HIS A 51 15.22 4.36 -1.31
CA HIS A 51 14.82 4.16 0.07
C HIS A 51 15.37 5.30 0.93
N ASP A 52 14.48 6.17 1.37
CA ASP A 52 14.78 7.23 2.31
C ASP A 52 14.27 6.82 3.70
N THR A 53 15.18 6.72 4.67
CA THR A 53 14.87 6.31 6.05
C THR A 53 13.95 7.32 6.73
N LEU A 54 14.12 8.62 6.46
CA LEU A 54 13.26 9.66 7.00
C LEU A 54 11.86 9.58 6.42
N MET A 55 11.72 9.38 5.11
CA MET A 55 10.41 9.19 4.48
C MET A 55 9.66 7.97 5.04
N LEU A 56 10.37 6.88 5.33
CA LEU A 56 9.77 5.72 5.99
C LEU A 56 9.37 6.01 7.44
N ALA A 57 10.21 6.70 8.20
CA ALA A 57 9.91 7.08 9.58
C ALA A 57 8.66 7.98 9.64
N GLN A 58 8.50 8.88 8.68
CA GLN A 58 7.32 9.77 8.57
C GLN A 58 6.00 9.03 8.38
N LEU A 59 6.02 7.77 7.93
CA LEU A 59 4.82 6.96 7.86
C LEU A 59 4.29 6.58 9.24
N LEU A 60 5.12 6.59 10.29
CA LEU A 60 4.77 6.17 11.65
C LEU A 60 4.05 7.28 12.43
N TRP A 61 3.09 6.86 13.26
CA TRP A 61 2.47 7.71 14.28
C TRP A 61 3.38 7.85 15.50
N LYS A 62 3.06 8.80 16.39
CA LYS A 62 3.92 9.13 17.54
C LYS A 62 4.16 7.91 18.44
N ASP A 63 3.11 7.21 18.82
CA ASP A 63 3.22 6.05 19.71
C ASP A 63 3.97 4.91 19.04
N GLU A 64 3.75 4.71 17.74
CA GLU A 64 4.51 3.71 16.95
C GLU A 64 6.01 4.07 16.86
N CYS A 65 6.36 5.36 16.77
CA CYS A 65 7.75 5.80 16.82
C CYS A 65 8.39 5.47 18.17
N ILE A 66 7.67 5.75 19.27
CA ILE A 66 8.12 5.44 20.63
C ILE A 66 8.34 3.94 20.78
N ASP A 67 7.38 3.12 20.37
CA ASP A 67 7.47 1.66 20.42
C ASP A 67 8.68 1.12 19.64
N VAL A 68 8.94 1.67 18.45
CA VAL A 68 10.11 1.30 17.64
C VAL A 68 11.40 1.69 18.36
N LEU A 69 11.50 2.92 18.85
CA LEU A 69 12.69 3.41 19.54
C LEU A 69 12.98 2.64 20.84
N GLU A 70 11.94 2.29 21.62
CA GLU A 70 12.09 1.46 22.82
C GLU A 70 12.65 0.06 22.50
N ARG A 71 12.17 -0.60 21.43
CA ARG A 71 12.72 -1.91 20.98
C ARG A 71 14.18 -1.82 20.55
N TRP A 72 14.60 -0.67 20.06
CA TRP A 72 15.98 -0.40 19.62
C TRP A 72 16.88 0.14 20.74
N GLY A 73 16.39 0.24 21.97
CA GLY A 73 17.16 0.67 23.13
C GLY A 73 17.19 2.20 23.36
N TYR A 74 16.41 2.97 22.60
CA TYR A 74 16.34 4.44 22.69
C TYR A 74 15.17 4.91 23.57
N SER A 75 15.08 4.46 24.82
CA SER A 75 13.93 4.73 25.70
C SER A 75 14.01 6.05 26.49
N LYS A 76 15.20 6.65 26.62
CA LYS A 76 15.41 7.83 27.47
C LYS A 76 15.03 9.13 26.75
N GLY A 77 14.12 9.90 27.34
CA GLY A 77 13.79 11.26 26.89
C GLY A 77 13.02 11.36 25.57
N ILE A 78 12.46 10.25 25.05
CA ILE A 78 11.71 10.23 23.79
C ILE A 78 10.21 10.53 23.94
N LYS A 79 9.59 10.21 25.08
CA LYS A 79 8.12 10.33 25.25
C LYS A 79 7.61 11.77 25.16
N SER A 80 8.40 12.72 25.66
CA SER A 80 8.11 14.16 25.62
C SER A 80 8.40 14.79 24.26
N LYS A 81 9.15 14.14 23.37
CA LYS A 81 9.54 14.72 22.08
C LYS A 81 8.37 14.82 21.11
N PRO A 82 8.35 15.87 20.27
CA PRO A 82 7.41 15.97 19.17
C PRO A 82 7.71 14.91 18.10
N ARG A 83 6.69 14.52 17.33
CA ARG A 83 6.78 13.42 16.36
C ARG A 83 7.89 13.62 15.31
N PHE A 84 8.14 14.86 14.88
CA PHE A 84 9.18 15.14 13.88
C PHE A 84 10.60 14.85 14.40
N GLU A 85 10.88 15.09 15.69
CA GLU A 85 12.16 14.72 16.29
C GLU A 85 12.32 13.21 16.36
N LEU A 86 11.24 12.48 16.69
CA LEU A 86 11.26 11.02 16.73
C LEU A 86 11.56 10.43 15.35
N TRP A 87 11.01 11.02 14.28
CA TRP A 87 11.33 10.60 12.91
C TRP A 87 12.81 10.75 12.58
N ASN A 88 13.44 11.86 12.98
CA ASN A 88 14.87 12.09 12.77
C ASN A 88 15.71 11.07 13.55
N ILE A 89 15.40 10.85 14.83
CA ILE A 89 16.10 9.85 15.66
C ILE A 89 16.00 8.46 15.01
N ILE A 90 14.82 8.06 14.55
CA ILE A 90 14.63 6.79 13.83
C ILE A 90 15.47 6.74 12.56
N ALA A 91 15.44 7.80 11.74
CA ALA A 91 16.11 7.85 10.45
C ALA A 91 17.63 7.79 10.56
N GLU A 92 18.19 8.37 11.62
CA GLU A 92 19.63 8.41 11.91
C GLU A 92 20.15 7.12 12.56
N ASN A 93 19.33 6.45 13.38
CA ASN A 93 19.80 5.35 14.23
C ASN A 93 19.38 3.96 13.73
N ILE A 94 18.34 3.85 12.92
CA ILE A 94 17.82 2.55 12.48
C ILE A 94 18.17 2.31 11.01
N PRO A 95 19.01 1.30 10.70
CA PRO A 95 19.35 0.98 9.32
C PRO A 95 18.10 0.63 8.50
N ILE A 96 18.09 1.04 7.23
CA ILE A 96 16.96 0.84 6.31
C ILE A 96 16.50 -0.62 6.20
N ALA A 97 17.41 -1.58 6.33
CA ALA A 97 17.09 -3.01 6.32
C ALA A 97 16.15 -3.41 7.46
N ASN A 98 16.26 -2.73 8.60
CA ASN A 98 15.52 -3.00 9.82
C ASN A 98 14.33 -2.04 9.99
N LEU A 99 14.43 -0.80 9.51
CA LEU A 99 13.31 0.15 9.57
C LEU A 99 12.12 -0.31 8.72
N ARG A 100 12.37 -0.89 7.54
CA ARG A 100 11.31 -1.39 6.65
C ARG A 100 10.35 -2.40 7.31
N PRO A 101 10.82 -3.48 7.96
CA PRO A 101 9.93 -4.40 8.65
C PRO A 101 9.23 -3.77 9.86
N GLU A 102 9.86 -2.84 10.58
CA GLU A 102 9.24 -2.09 11.68
C GLU A 102 8.02 -1.28 11.19
N VAL A 103 8.21 -0.46 10.16
CA VAL A 103 7.15 0.33 9.54
C VAL A 103 6.03 -0.55 9.00
N ARG A 104 6.38 -1.63 8.29
CA ARG A 104 5.37 -2.58 7.78
C ARG A 104 4.54 -3.20 8.89
N THR A 105 5.17 -3.52 10.02
CA THR A 105 4.50 -4.11 11.18
C THR A 105 3.55 -3.09 11.82
N ALA A 106 4.00 -1.86 12.02
CA ALA A 106 3.17 -0.77 12.55
C ALA A 106 1.93 -0.53 11.67
N LEU A 107 2.12 -0.33 10.36
CA LEU A 107 1.03 -0.09 9.41
C LEU A 107 0.01 -1.23 9.37
N LYS A 108 0.45 -2.49 9.50
CA LYS A 108 -0.45 -3.66 9.53
C LYS A 108 -1.26 -3.75 10.82
N LYS A 109 -0.68 -3.32 11.95
CA LYS A 109 -1.34 -3.33 13.26
C LYS A 109 -2.34 -2.20 13.45
N ARG A 110 -2.26 -1.14 12.63
CA ARG A 110 -3.24 -0.05 12.68
C ARG A 110 -4.66 -0.60 12.56
N VAL A 111 -5.51 -0.17 13.47
CA VAL A 111 -6.94 -0.48 13.46
C VAL A 111 -7.68 0.72 12.84
N GLY A 112 -8.82 0.47 12.19
CA GLY A 112 -9.69 1.55 11.68
C GLY A 112 -9.23 2.26 10.41
N TRP A 113 -8.06 1.93 9.84
CA TRP A 113 -7.60 2.54 8.58
C TRP A 113 -8.23 1.91 7.33
N LYS A 114 -8.73 0.67 7.42
CA LYS A 114 -9.53 0.06 6.36
C LYS A 114 -10.96 0.56 6.49
N VAL A 115 -11.43 1.30 5.49
CA VAL A 115 -12.86 1.53 5.26
C VAL A 115 -13.53 0.15 5.23
N LYS A 116 -14.66 -0.01 5.94
CA LYS A 116 -15.42 -1.27 5.97
C LYS A 116 -15.51 -1.83 4.55
N ALA A 117 -15.20 -3.13 4.40
CA ALA A 117 -15.30 -3.81 3.12
C ALA A 117 -16.68 -3.51 2.53
N TRP A 118 -16.71 -3.09 1.27
CA TRP A 118 -17.95 -2.96 0.50
C TRP A 118 -18.69 -4.29 0.60
N GLN A 119 -19.80 -4.30 1.33
CA GLN A 119 -20.78 -5.35 1.23
C GLN A 119 -21.42 -5.16 -0.14
N ALA A 120 -21.11 -6.03 -1.09
CA ALA A 120 -21.80 -6.07 -2.36
C ALA A 120 -23.24 -6.51 -2.09
N GLU A 121 -24.12 -5.57 -1.80
CA GLU A 121 -25.55 -5.81 -1.86
C GLU A 121 -25.92 -5.96 -3.33
N SER A 122 -26.28 -7.19 -3.69
CA SER A 122 -27.03 -7.58 -4.88
C SER A 122 -26.47 -7.11 -6.23
N ALA A 123 -25.71 -7.99 -6.90
CA ALA A 123 -25.49 -7.87 -8.34
C ALA A 123 -26.86 -7.74 -9.06
N PRO A 124 -27.03 -6.81 -10.02
CA PRO A 124 -28.27 -6.77 -10.79
C PRO A 124 -28.41 -8.07 -11.57
N THR A 125 -29.44 -8.84 -11.23
CA THR A 125 -29.88 -10.02 -11.97
C THR A 125 -30.15 -9.59 -13.40
N ASN A 126 -29.26 -9.99 -14.32
CA ASN A 126 -29.48 -9.78 -15.74
C ASN A 126 -30.69 -10.65 -16.15
N LYS A 127 -31.87 -10.03 -16.29
CA LYS A 127 -33.04 -10.70 -16.86
C LYS A 127 -32.74 -10.94 -18.33
N ALA A 128 -32.30 -12.16 -18.64
CA ALA A 128 -32.55 -12.74 -19.95
C ALA A 128 -34.07 -12.79 -20.14
N VAL A 129 -34.58 -12.04 -21.10
CA VAL A 129 -35.86 -12.37 -21.74
C VAL A 129 -35.61 -12.36 -23.23
N SER A 130 -35.28 -13.55 -23.73
CA SER A 130 -35.62 -13.94 -25.09
C SER A 130 -37.15 -14.01 -25.21
N ARG A 131 -37.70 -13.41 -26.26
CA ARG A 131 -38.83 -13.99 -26.99
C ARG A 131 -38.74 -13.58 -28.45
N LEU A 132 -38.72 -14.62 -29.28
CA LEU A 132 -38.99 -14.62 -30.71
C LEU A 132 -40.36 -13.99 -30.98
N THR A 133 -40.41 -13.10 -31.98
CA THR A 133 -41.25 -13.18 -33.19
C THR A 133 -40.81 -12.05 -34.12
#